data_AF-A0AAX2A7V2-F1
#
_entry.id   AF-A0AAX2A7V2-F1
#
_cell.length_a   1.000
_cell.length_b   1.000
_cell.length_c   1.000
_cell.angle_alpha   90.00
_cell.angle_beta   90.00
_cell.angle_gamma   90.00
#
_symmetry.space_group_name_H-M   'P 1'
#
loop_
_entity.id
_entity.type
_entity.pdbx_description
1 polymer ?
#
loop_
_entity_poly.entity_id
_entity_poly.type
_entity_poly.pdbx_seq_one_letter_code
_entity_poly.pdbx_strand_id
1 'polypeptide(L)'
;MQKDTIAIHTGYDKKSGNGEMAIPISQTTAYAFRDSEHAANLFALKELGPIYTRLNNPTNDILEQRFAQLENGAAALATSSGASAVFYSIANIAEAGDNILISDKLYGGSVTLFHFTLKRFGISVKTFKSDDASDLESLVDDKTKGIFFESLSNPQIAIPAIEKIVEVAKKHGIIT
;
A
#
# COMPACT_ATOMS: atom_id res chain seq x y z
N MET A 1 13.82 10.24 15.23
CA MET A 1 12.82 10.16 16.32
C MET A 1 12.62 8.69 16.66
N GLN A 2 12.44 8.31 17.93
CA GLN A 2 12.23 6.89 18.30
C GLN A 2 10.83 6.42 17.82
N LYS A 3 10.68 5.12 17.51
CA LYS A 3 9.40 4.55 16.99
C LYS A 3 8.22 4.87 17.90
N ASP A 4 8.40 4.78 19.21
CA ASP A 4 7.34 5.06 20.18
C ASP A 4 6.89 6.52 20.14
N THR A 5 7.82 7.46 19.93
CA THR A 5 7.48 8.87 19.74
C THR A 5 6.74 9.11 18.42
N ILE A 6 7.14 8.42 17.33
CA ILE A 6 6.45 8.48 16.03
C ILE A 6 5.01 7.99 16.17
N ALA A 7 4.80 6.85 16.83
CA ALA A 7 3.49 6.25 17.01
C ALA A 7 2.50 7.16 17.75
N ILE A 8 2.99 8.09 18.57
CA ILE A 8 2.16 9.01 19.35
C ILE A 8 1.98 10.36 18.64
N HIS A 9 3.03 10.91 18.03
CA HIS A 9 3.08 12.33 17.66
C HIS A 9 3.00 12.64 16.17
N THR A 10 3.44 11.73 15.30
CA THR A 10 3.57 12.05 13.86
C THR A 10 2.23 12.33 13.22
N GLY A 11 2.23 13.28 12.27
CA GLY A 11 1.09 13.64 11.43
C GLY A 11 0.12 14.66 12.05
N TYR A 12 0.21 14.94 13.35
CA TYR A 12 -0.73 15.84 14.03
C TYR A 12 -0.05 17.03 14.71
N ASP A 13 -0.27 18.24 14.18
CA ASP A 13 0.13 19.49 14.83
C ASP A 13 -1.04 20.10 15.61
N LYS A 14 -0.92 20.11 16.94
CA LYS A 14 -1.92 20.68 17.86
C LYS A 14 -2.14 22.18 17.65
N LYS A 15 -1.18 22.89 17.06
CA LYS A 15 -1.27 24.34 16.79
C LYS A 15 -2.08 24.67 15.55
N SER A 16 -2.44 23.68 14.73
CA SER A 16 -3.25 23.88 13.52
C SER A 16 -4.73 24.16 13.80
N GLY A 17 -5.22 23.81 14.99
CA GLY A 17 -6.58 24.04 15.46
C GLY A 17 -6.65 24.93 16.71
N ASN A 18 -7.50 24.57 17.67
CA ASN A 18 -7.64 25.29 18.94
C ASN A 18 -6.72 24.74 20.04
N GLY A 19 -5.76 23.89 19.71
CA GLY A 19 -4.90 23.22 20.69
C GLY A 19 -5.44 21.88 21.19
N GLU A 20 -6.32 21.21 20.42
CA GLU A 20 -6.92 19.94 20.80
C GLU A 20 -5.83 18.88 21.04
N MET A 21 -5.86 18.25 22.22
CA MET A 21 -4.86 17.24 22.57
C MET A 21 -5.08 15.92 21.83
N ALA A 22 -6.33 15.55 21.60
CA ALA A 22 -6.71 14.39 20.81
C ALA A 22 -6.96 14.81 19.35
N ILE A 23 -6.73 13.89 18.42
CA ILE A 23 -7.01 14.08 17.00
C ILE A 23 -8.53 14.17 16.79
N PRO A 24 -9.06 15.25 16.19
CA PRO A 24 -10.48 15.34 15.87
C PRO A 24 -10.91 14.32 14.81
N ILE A 25 -12.16 13.86 14.89
CA ILE A 25 -12.77 12.95 13.91
C ILE A 25 -13.48 13.79 12.84
N SER A 26 -12.94 13.79 11.62
CA SER A 26 -13.53 14.46 10.46
C SER A 26 -14.62 13.60 9.82
N GLN A 27 -15.76 13.46 10.50
CA GLN A 27 -16.91 12.68 10.03
C GLN A 27 -17.78 13.47 9.04
N THR A 28 -17.23 13.75 7.86
CA THR A 28 -17.89 14.47 6.77
C THR A 28 -17.69 13.72 5.45
N THR A 29 -18.43 14.11 4.41
CA THR A 29 -18.28 13.55 3.05
C THR A 29 -17.52 14.48 2.10
N ALA A 30 -17.57 15.79 2.36
CA ALA A 30 -17.04 16.85 1.51
C ALA A 30 -16.58 18.06 2.34
N TYR A 31 -15.79 18.92 1.72
CA TYR A 31 -15.22 20.12 2.35
C TYR A 31 -15.61 21.37 1.55
N ALA A 32 -15.94 22.45 2.27
CA ALA A 32 -16.27 23.72 1.64
C ALA A 32 -15.01 24.34 1.02
N PHE A 33 -15.16 24.94 -0.17
CA PHE A 33 -14.11 25.75 -0.76
C PHE A 33 -14.15 27.17 -0.21
N ARG A 34 -12.99 27.81 -0.06
CA ARG A 34 -12.91 29.23 0.30
C ARG A 34 -13.55 30.11 -0.79
N ASP A 35 -13.25 29.79 -2.06
CA ASP A 35 -13.72 30.49 -3.26
C ASP A 35 -13.57 29.58 -4.50
N SER A 36 -13.98 30.06 -5.68
CA SER A 36 -13.92 29.30 -6.94
C SER A 36 -12.49 29.05 -7.45
N GLU A 37 -11.54 29.93 -7.13
CA GLU A 37 -10.14 29.77 -7.53
C GLU A 37 -9.46 28.67 -6.70
N HIS A 38 -9.72 28.64 -5.39
CA HIS A 38 -9.31 27.56 -4.50
C HIS A 38 -9.83 26.20 -4.98
N ALA A 39 -11.11 26.13 -5.37
CA ALA A 39 -11.67 24.89 -5.93
C ALA A 39 -10.90 24.43 -7.19
N ALA A 40 -10.67 25.35 -8.14
CA ALA A 40 -9.92 25.05 -9.36
C ALA A 40 -8.47 24.60 -9.06
N ASN A 41 -7.80 25.23 -8.09
CA ASN A 41 -6.45 24.88 -7.69
C ASN A 41 -6.36 23.48 -7.06
N LEU A 42 -7.31 23.11 -6.20
CA LEU A 42 -7.37 21.78 -5.59
C LEU A 42 -7.53 20.68 -6.65
N PHE A 43 -8.46 20.84 -7.60
CA PHE A 43 -8.68 19.84 -8.66
C PHE A 43 -7.53 19.78 -9.68
N ALA A 44 -6.80 20.88 -9.86
CA ALA A 44 -5.61 20.93 -10.72
C ALA A 44 -4.31 20.52 -10.00
N LEU A 45 -4.38 20.10 -8.74
CA LEU A 45 -3.23 19.77 -7.89
C LEU A 45 -2.21 20.91 -7.74
N LYS A 46 -2.66 22.17 -7.88
CA LYS A 46 -1.84 23.38 -7.65
C LYS A 46 -1.82 23.78 -6.17
N GLU A 47 -2.88 23.43 -5.45
CA GLU A 47 -2.99 23.52 -4.00
C GLU A 47 -3.37 22.12 -3.49
N LEU A 48 -2.83 21.72 -2.34
CA LEU A 48 -3.16 20.44 -1.71
C LEU A 48 -4.16 20.68 -0.59
N GLY A 49 -5.18 19.83 -0.52
CA GLY A 49 -6.21 19.91 0.50
C GLY A 49 -7.35 18.94 0.26
N PRO A 50 -8.23 18.75 1.25
CA PRO A 50 -9.31 17.80 1.14
C PRO A 50 -10.43 18.35 0.24
N ILE A 51 -10.95 17.48 -0.64
CA ILE A 51 -12.07 17.81 -1.56
C ILE A 51 -13.29 16.96 -1.17
N TYR A 52 -13.12 15.63 -1.25
CA TYR A 52 -14.08 14.62 -0.83
C TYR A 52 -13.37 13.57 0.01
N THR A 53 -14.03 13.05 1.04
CA THR A 53 -13.48 12.02 1.93
C THR A 53 -13.07 10.74 1.20
N ARG A 54 -13.68 10.44 0.04
CA ARG A 54 -13.24 9.32 -0.82
C ARG A 54 -11.83 9.51 -1.41
N LEU A 55 -11.34 10.75 -1.50
CA LEU A 55 -10.00 11.07 -2.04
C LEU A 55 -8.99 11.34 -0.91
N ASN A 56 -9.38 12.17 0.07
CA ASN A 56 -8.55 12.51 1.22
C ASN A 56 -9.47 12.93 2.39
N ASN A 57 -9.09 12.57 3.61
CA ASN A 57 -9.74 12.98 4.85
C ASN A 57 -8.68 13.30 5.91
N PRO A 58 -8.72 14.44 6.62
CA PRO A 58 -7.68 14.81 7.58
C PRO A 58 -7.43 13.79 8.69
N THR A 59 -8.47 13.06 9.15
CA THR A 59 -8.28 12.01 10.15
C THR A 59 -7.51 10.82 9.58
N ASN A 60 -7.77 10.44 8.32
CA ASN A 60 -7.04 9.38 7.63
C ASN A 60 -5.62 9.81 7.25
N ASP A 61 -5.44 11.06 6.81
CA ASP A 61 -4.15 11.62 6.42
C ASP A 61 -3.13 11.58 7.58
N ILE A 62 -3.59 11.85 8.81
CA ILE A 62 -2.75 11.70 10.02
C ILE A 62 -2.32 10.23 10.21
N LEU A 63 -3.23 9.27 10.02
CA LEU A 63 -2.91 7.84 10.09
C LEU A 63 -1.89 7.46 9.00
N GLU A 64 -2.09 7.92 7.77
CA GLU A 64 -1.23 7.65 6.63
C GLU A 64 0.19 8.18 6.84
N GLN A 65 0.33 9.47 7.20
CA GLN A 65 1.63 10.07 7.49
C GLN A 65 2.36 9.35 8.63
N ARG A 66 1.63 8.98 9.69
CA ARG A 66 2.20 8.28 10.84
C ARG A 66 2.66 6.88 10.48
N PHE A 67 1.84 6.13 9.76
CA PHE A 67 2.18 4.78 9.32
C PHE A 67 3.38 4.79 8.38
N ALA A 68 3.41 5.72 7.42
CA ALA A 68 4.55 5.91 6.53
C ALA A 68 5.85 6.13 7.32
N GLN A 69 5.84 7.02 8.32
CA GLN A 69 7.04 7.27 9.11
C GLN A 69 7.45 6.09 10.01
N LEU A 70 6.50 5.28 10.51
CA LEU A 70 6.81 4.07 11.28
C LEU A 70 7.52 3.01 10.45
N GLU A 71 7.15 2.87 9.18
CA GLU A 71 7.71 1.91 8.23
C GLU A 71 8.90 2.49 7.43
N ASN A 72 9.30 3.73 7.70
CA ASN A 72 10.28 4.48 6.88
C ASN A 72 9.88 4.57 5.39
N GLY A 73 8.58 4.55 5.10
CA GLY A 73 8.02 4.77 3.78
C GLY A 73 7.91 6.26 3.43
N ALA A 74 7.85 6.57 2.13
CA ALA A 74 7.68 7.94 1.65
C ALA A 74 6.25 8.47 1.84
N ALA A 75 5.25 7.57 1.75
CA ALA A 75 3.83 7.86 1.93
C ALA A 75 3.09 6.55 2.28
N ALA A 76 1.83 6.66 2.72
CA ALA A 76 0.93 5.53 2.90
C ALA A 76 -0.48 5.90 2.43
N LEU A 77 -1.33 4.90 2.27
CA LEU A 77 -2.74 5.07 1.88
C LEU A 77 -3.62 4.15 2.72
N ALA A 78 -4.58 4.72 3.43
CA ALA A 78 -5.57 3.97 4.20
C ALA A 78 -6.64 3.41 3.25
N THR A 79 -6.99 2.13 3.44
CA THR A 79 -8.04 1.46 2.66
C THR A 79 -9.04 0.78 3.57
N SER A 80 -10.17 0.36 3.01
CA SER A 80 -11.27 -0.24 3.78
C SER A 80 -10.95 -1.61 4.38
N SER A 81 -9.94 -2.31 3.87
CA SER A 81 -9.50 -3.62 4.36
C SER A 81 -8.11 -3.99 3.84
N GLY A 82 -7.44 -4.94 4.49
CA GLY A 82 -6.15 -5.48 4.00
C GLY A 82 -6.24 -6.09 2.59
N ALA A 83 -7.36 -6.74 2.26
CA ALA A 83 -7.58 -7.26 0.90
C ALA A 83 -7.68 -6.14 -0.15
N SER A 84 -8.27 -4.98 0.23
CA SER A 84 -8.32 -3.82 -0.65
C SER A 84 -6.95 -3.19 -0.84
N ALA A 85 -6.11 -3.14 0.21
CA ALA A 85 -4.73 -2.69 0.12
C ALA A 85 -3.91 -3.56 -0.86
N VAL A 86 -3.99 -4.88 -0.75
CA VAL A 86 -3.32 -5.81 -1.68
C VAL A 86 -3.87 -5.66 -3.10
N PHE A 87 -5.18 -5.54 -3.27
CA PHE A 87 -5.75 -5.36 -4.61
C PHE A 87 -5.28 -4.05 -5.25
N TYR A 88 -5.33 -2.92 -4.53
CA TYR A 88 -4.90 -1.62 -5.05
C TYR A 88 -3.40 -1.57 -5.34
N SER A 89 -2.54 -2.21 -4.54
CA SER A 89 -1.11 -2.24 -4.82
C SER A 89 -0.80 -2.95 -6.15
N ILE A 90 -1.50 -4.05 -6.43
CA ILE A 90 -1.33 -4.81 -7.69
C ILE A 90 -1.98 -4.09 -8.87
N ALA A 91 -3.23 -3.64 -8.74
CA ALA A 91 -3.96 -2.96 -9.82
C ALA A 91 -3.30 -1.63 -10.24
N ASN A 92 -2.47 -1.03 -9.39
CA ASN A 92 -1.72 0.18 -9.71
C ASN A 92 -0.46 -0.06 -10.55
N ILE A 93 0.04 -1.31 -10.62
CA ILE A 93 1.31 -1.65 -11.31
C ILE A 93 1.15 -2.67 -12.44
N ALA A 94 -0.01 -3.32 -12.54
CA ALA A 94 -0.26 -4.39 -13.49
C ALA A 94 -1.61 -4.22 -14.19
N GLU A 95 -1.66 -4.65 -15.45
CA GLU A 95 -2.86 -4.67 -16.29
C GLU A 95 -3.08 -6.04 -16.95
N ALA A 96 -4.10 -6.15 -17.80
CA ALA A 96 -4.42 -7.40 -18.48
C ALA A 96 -3.25 -7.87 -19.37
N GLY A 97 -2.79 -9.10 -19.16
CA GLY A 97 -1.63 -9.69 -19.84
C GLY A 97 -0.35 -9.70 -18.99
N ASP A 98 -0.32 -8.97 -17.88
CA ASP A 98 0.80 -8.99 -16.95
C ASP A 98 0.74 -10.18 -15.97
N ASN A 99 1.85 -10.40 -15.25
CA ASN A 99 1.92 -11.37 -14.17
C ASN A 99 2.58 -10.84 -12.88
N ILE A 100 2.16 -11.42 -11.76
CA ILE A 100 2.76 -11.21 -10.43
C ILE A 100 3.34 -12.54 -9.94
N LEU A 101 4.55 -12.50 -9.39
CA LEU A 101 5.14 -13.65 -8.70
C LEU A 101 4.66 -13.66 -7.25
N ILE A 102 4.14 -14.78 -6.77
CA ILE A 102 3.62 -14.89 -5.40
C ILE A 102 4.32 -16.04 -4.65
N SER A 103 4.56 -15.85 -3.36
CA SER A 103 5.04 -16.94 -2.49
C SER A 103 4.03 -18.09 -2.45
N ASP A 104 4.52 -19.32 -2.32
CA ASP A 104 3.73 -20.53 -2.05
C ASP A 104 3.09 -20.57 -0.64
N LYS A 105 3.41 -19.62 0.22
CA LYS A 105 2.97 -19.53 1.62
C LYS A 105 2.36 -18.18 1.93
N LEU A 106 1.08 -18.04 1.60
CA LEU A 106 0.30 -16.82 1.82
C LEU A 106 -0.99 -17.10 2.58
N TYR A 107 -1.54 -16.06 3.20
CA TYR A 107 -2.89 -16.07 3.73
C TYR A 107 -3.89 -16.54 2.67
N GLY A 108 -4.81 -17.44 3.03
CA GLY A 108 -5.76 -18.05 2.08
C GLY A 108 -6.64 -17.05 1.33
N GLY A 109 -6.95 -15.90 1.94
CA GLY A 109 -7.65 -14.80 1.27
C GLY A 109 -6.80 -14.15 0.17
N SER A 110 -5.50 -13.99 0.40
CA SER A 110 -4.54 -13.48 -0.60
C SER A 110 -4.40 -14.47 -1.75
N VAL A 111 -4.26 -15.78 -1.46
CA VAL A 111 -4.25 -16.84 -2.49
C VAL A 111 -5.51 -16.76 -3.36
N THR A 112 -6.67 -16.57 -2.75
CA THR A 112 -7.94 -16.45 -3.48
C THR A 112 -7.98 -15.21 -4.37
N LEU A 113 -7.54 -14.07 -3.83
CA LEU A 113 -7.44 -12.80 -4.57
C LEU A 113 -6.56 -12.94 -5.82
N PHE A 114 -5.38 -13.54 -5.67
CA PHE A 114 -4.40 -13.70 -6.75
C PHE A 114 -4.84 -14.71 -7.81
N HIS A 115 -5.23 -15.92 -7.44
CA HIS A 115 -5.54 -16.97 -8.42
C HIS A 115 -6.90 -16.82 -9.10
N PHE A 116 -7.89 -16.22 -8.44
CA PHE A 116 -9.26 -16.16 -8.95
C PHE A 116 -9.73 -14.76 -9.28
N THR A 117 -9.58 -13.80 -8.36
CA THR A 117 -10.09 -12.44 -8.58
C THR A 117 -9.26 -11.71 -9.62
N LEU A 118 -7.94 -11.60 -9.44
CA LEU A 118 -7.05 -10.88 -10.36
C LEU A 118 -6.99 -11.52 -11.76
N LYS A 119 -7.12 -12.85 -11.84
CA LYS A 119 -7.24 -13.56 -13.12
C LYS A 119 -8.41 -13.06 -13.97
N ARG A 120 -9.53 -12.66 -13.36
CA ARG A 120 -10.69 -12.09 -14.08
C ARG A 120 -10.43 -10.70 -14.65
N PHE A 121 -9.42 -9.98 -14.12
CA PHE A 121 -8.91 -8.72 -14.67
C PHE A 121 -7.79 -8.95 -15.70
N GLY A 122 -7.49 -10.20 -16.06
CA GLY A 122 -6.43 -10.55 -17.02
C GLY A 122 -5.03 -10.54 -16.41
N ILE A 123 -4.88 -10.38 -15.09
CA ILE A 123 -3.59 -10.44 -14.41
C ILE A 123 -3.35 -11.88 -13.94
N SER A 124 -2.29 -12.49 -14.44
CA SER A 124 -1.92 -13.87 -14.09
C SER A 124 -0.94 -13.92 -12.92
N VAL A 125 -0.75 -15.10 -12.34
CA VAL A 125 0.20 -15.29 -11.24
C VAL A 125 1.04 -16.53 -11.46
N LYS A 126 2.30 -16.48 -11.02
CA LYS A 126 3.19 -17.63 -10.91
C LYS A 126 3.64 -17.76 -9.47
N THR A 127 3.73 -18.98 -8.98
CA THR A 127 4.07 -19.24 -7.57
C THR A 127 5.52 -19.69 -7.47
N PHE A 128 6.26 -19.15 -6.50
CA PHE A 128 7.66 -19.51 -6.23
C PHE A 128 7.83 -20.05 -4.80
N LYS A 129 8.90 -20.80 -4.57
CA LYS A 129 9.23 -21.36 -3.24
C LYS A 129 9.82 -20.28 -2.34
N SER A 130 9.08 -19.85 -1.32
CA SER A 130 9.54 -18.71 -0.54
C SER A 130 10.64 -19.02 0.48
N ASP A 131 10.81 -20.28 0.87
CA ASP A 131 11.81 -20.66 1.89
C ASP A 131 13.24 -20.39 1.44
N ASP A 132 13.52 -20.56 0.15
CA ASP A 132 14.86 -20.41 -0.42
C ASP A 132 14.89 -19.59 -1.73
N ALA A 133 13.73 -19.17 -2.25
CA ALA A 133 13.58 -18.48 -3.53
C ALA A 133 14.37 -19.14 -4.67
N SER A 134 14.50 -20.47 -4.65
CA SER A 134 15.35 -21.24 -5.57
C SER A 134 14.89 -21.19 -7.01
N ASP A 135 13.58 -21.09 -7.24
CA ASP A 135 12.95 -21.02 -8.55
C ASP A 135 12.46 -19.61 -8.92
N LEU A 136 12.63 -18.61 -8.05
CA LEU A 136 12.07 -17.28 -8.27
C LEU A 136 12.60 -16.62 -9.55
N GLU A 137 13.91 -16.62 -9.75
CA GLU A 137 14.54 -15.91 -10.87
C GLU A 137 14.14 -16.49 -12.24
N SER A 138 13.95 -17.80 -12.34
CA SER A 138 13.57 -18.45 -13.61
C SER A 138 12.11 -18.20 -14.00
N LEU A 139 11.28 -17.71 -13.06
CA LEU A 139 9.88 -17.37 -13.30
C LEU A 139 9.69 -15.94 -13.83
N VAL A 140 10.72 -15.09 -13.70
CA VAL A 140 10.70 -13.71 -14.19
C VAL A 140 10.65 -13.67 -15.72
N ASP A 141 9.73 -12.88 -16.26
CA ASP A 141 9.66 -12.56 -17.69
C ASP A 141 9.42 -11.06 -17.93
N ASP A 142 9.24 -10.67 -19.20
CA ASP A 142 8.98 -9.28 -19.63
C ASP A 142 7.63 -8.73 -19.16
N LYS A 143 6.75 -9.59 -18.65
CA LYS A 143 5.41 -9.26 -18.16
C LYS A 143 5.31 -9.30 -16.64
N THR A 144 6.38 -9.66 -15.93
CA THR A 144 6.40 -9.66 -14.46
C THR A 144 6.43 -8.22 -13.93
N LYS A 145 5.43 -7.83 -13.13
CA LYS A 145 5.29 -6.47 -12.57
C LYS A 145 5.62 -6.35 -11.09
N GLY A 146 5.50 -7.44 -10.34
CA GLY A 146 5.77 -7.43 -8.91
C GLY A 146 5.99 -8.82 -8.32
N ILE A 147 6.54 -8.84 -7.11
CA ILE A 147 6.71 -10.04 -6.29
C ILE A 147 5.99 -9.81 -4.96
N PHE A 148 5.09 -10.72 -4.58
CA PHE A 148 4.32 -10.62 -3.35
C PHE A 148 4.64 -11.78 -2.39
N PHE A 149 4.95 -11.45 -1.14
CA PHE A 149 5.22 -12.39 -0.07
C PHE A 149 4.83 -11.81 1.30
N GLU A 150 4.60 -12.68 2.29
CA GLU A 150 4.33 -12.29 3.67
C GLU A 150 5.59 -12.45 4.52
N SER A 151 5.97 -11.44 5.30
CA SER A 151 7.15 -11.50 6.18
C SER A 151 7.07 -12.61 7.24
N LEU A 152 5.85 -13.03 7.57
CA LEU A 152 5.54 -14.18 8.40
C LEU A 152 4.26 -14.85 7.87
N SER A 153 4.37 -16.07 7.37
CA SER A 153 3.23 -16.72 6.72
C SER A 153 2.19 -17.25 7.73
N ASN A 154 0.93 -17.30 7.27
CA ASN A 154 -0.16 -17.98 7.96
C ASN A 154 -0.60 -19.21 7.15
N PRO A 155 -0.74 -20.41 7.73
CA PRO A 155 -0.63 -20.77 9.16
C PRO A 155 0.73 -21.33 9.59
N GLN A 156 1.69 -21.45 8.66
CA GLN A 156 2.93 -22.19 8.90
C GLN A 156 3.97 -21.41 9.72
N ILE A 157 3.80 -20.09 9.90
CA ILE A 157 4.76 -19.22 10.60
C ILE A 157 6.14 -19.32 9.93
N ALA A 158 6.15 -19.45 8.59
CA ALA A 158 7.38 -19.51 7.82
C ALA A 158 7.89 -18.10 7.56
N ILE A 159 9.22 -17.94 7.58
CA ILE A 159 9.91 -16.70 7.22
C ILE A 159 10.49 -16.91 5.82
N PRO A 160 10.12 -16.09 4.83
CA PRO A 160 10.65 -16.23 3.47
C PRO A 160 12.11 -15.77 3.40
N ALA A 161 12.83 -16.18 2.35
CA ALA A 161 14.19 -15.72 2.05
C ALA A 161 14.19 -14.27 1.52
N ILE A 162 13.81 -13.30 2.37
CA ILE A 162 13.58 -11.89 2.01
C ILE A 162 14.76 -11.30 1.26
N GLU A 163 15.99 -11.50 1.73
CA GLU A 163 17.20 -10.94 1.13
C GLU A 163 17.36 -11.39 -0.33
N LYS A 164 17.17 -12.69 -0.58
CA LYS A 164 17.28 -13.26 -1.93
C LYS A 164 16.13 -12.84 -2.83
N ILE A 165 14.91 -12.73 -2.30
CA ILE A 165 13.76 -12.22 -3.05
C ILE A 165 14.03 -10.78 -3.51
N VAL A 166 14.49 -9.93 -2.59
CA VAL A 166 14.80 -8.52 -2.87
C VAL A 166 16.00 -8.38 -3.83
N GLU A 167 17.00 -9.25 -3.74
CA GLU A 167 18.13 -9.29 -4.68
C GLU A 167 17.65 -9.55 -6.11
N VAL A 168 16.83 -10.59 -6.32
CA VAL A 168 16.26 -10.91 -7.64
C VAL A 168 15.39 -9.75 -8.14
N ALA A 169 14.54 -9.19 -7.28
CA ALA A 169 13.69 -8.06 -7.65
C ALA A 169 14.52 -6.85 -8.15
N LYS A 170 15.56 -6.47 -7.39
CA LYS A 170 16.46 -5.37 -7.77
C LYS A 170 17.22 -5.65 -9.07
N LYS A 171 17.69 -6.88 -9.26
CA LYS A 171 18.41 -7.30 -10.48
C LYS A 171 17.56 -7.10 -11.74
N HIS A 172 16.25 -7.34 -11.64
CA HIS A 172 15.32 -7.24 -12.77
C HIS A 172 14.50 -5.94 -12.79
N GLY A 173 14.68 -5.04 -11.82
CA GLY A 173 13.90 -3.80 -11.71
C GLY A 173 12.42 -4.02 -11.39
N ILE A 174 12.11 -5.07 -10.62
CA ILE A 174 10.75 -5.47 -10.24
C ILE A 174 10.46 -4.98 -8.82
N ILE A 175 9.21 -4.60 -8.56
CA ILE A 175 8.73 -4.13 -7.25
C ILE A 175 8.46 -5.32 -6.32
N THR A 176 8.83 -5.21 -5.04
CA THR A 176 8.46 -6.12 -3.94
C THR A 176 7.49 -5.44 -2.99
#